data_AF-A0A7H5AGE3-F1
#
_entry.id   AF-A0A7H5AGE3-F1
#
_cell.length_a   1.000
_cell.length_b   1.000
_cell.length_c   1.000
_cell.angle_alpha   90.00
_cell.angle_beta   90.00
_cell.angle_gamma   90.00
#
_symmetry.space_group_name_H-M   'P 1'
#
loop_
_entity.id
_entity.type
_entity.pdbx_description
1 polymer ?
#
loop_
_entity_poly.entity_id
_entity_poly.type
_entity_poly.pdbx_seq_one_letter_code
_entity_poly.pdbx_strand_id
1 'polypeptide(L)'
;MSTAITTIPNEITTTPEVIHSGDAAAVVIYASELLELWNLHLDKPLRAANPLFAARLGTLIVEMRCAAIRTERKVNRLADELTKMREYREGSA
;
A
#
# COMPACT_ATOMS: atom_id res chain seq x y z
N MET A 1 38.21 26.09 20.68
CA MET A 1 37.86 24.66 20.49
C MET A 1 36.88 24.59 19.32
N SER A 2 37.28 23.98 18.21
CA SER A 2 36.47 23.92 16.98
C SER A 2 35.76 22.57 16.92
N THR A 3 34.43 22.56 16.94
CA THR A 3 33.62 21.35 16.76
C THR A 3 33.47 21.08 15.26
N ALA A 4 34.17 20.06 14.76
CA ALA A 4 33.95 19.55 13.42
C ALA A 4 32.57 18.88 13.37
N ILE A 5 31.65 19.43 12.56
CA ILE A 5 30.39 18.78 12.21
C ILE A 5 30.73 17.79 11.10
N THR A 6 30.76 16.50 11.44
CA THR A 6 30.79 15.41 10.45
C THR A 6 29.41 15.35 9.78
N THR A 7 29.32 15.86 8.56
CA THR A 7 28.16 15.67 7.69
C THR A 7 28.03 14.19 7.35
N ILE A 8 26.98 13.54 7.84
CA ILE A 8 26.62 12.19 7.42
C ILE A 8 25.91 12.33 6.05
N PRO A 9 26.44 11.76 4.96
CA PRO A 9 25.70 11.71 3.71
C PRO A 9 24.68 10.58 3.85
N ASN A 10 23.42 10.93 4.17
CA ASN A 10 22.31 9.99 4.11
C ASN A 10 21.36 10.41 2.99
N GLU A 11 21.90 10.57 1.79
CA GLU A 11 21.09 10.47 0.58
C GLU A 11 20.72 9.00 0.43
N ILE A 12 19.58 8.63 1.02
CA ILE A 12 18.85 7.44 0.58
C ILE A 12 18.32 7.80 -0.81
N THR A 13 19.14 7.57 -1.84
CA THR A 13 18.67 7.58 -3.23
C THR A 13 17.90 6.29 -3.45
N THR A 14 16.70 6.22 -2.88
CA THR A 14 15.66 5.38 -3.47
C THR A 14 15.29 6.08 -4.77
N THR A 15 15.66 5.48 -5.91
CA THR A 15 14.95 5.77 -7.15
C THR A 15 13.46 5.75 -6.82
N PRO A 16 12.69 6.82 -7.08
CA PRO A 16 11.26 6.78 -6.83
C PRO A 16 10.74 5.59 -7.61
N GLU A 17 10.30 4.56 -6.89
CA GLU A 17 9.54 3.48 -7.46
C GLU A 17 8.43 4.17 -8.25
N VAL A 18 8.34 3.86 -9.55
CA VAL A 18 7.33 4.48 -10.39
C VAL A 18 6.00 4.00 -9.84
N ILE A 19 5.38 4.82 -8.99
CA ILE A 19 4.05 4.57 -8.48
C ILE A 19 3.14 4.72 -9.69
N HIS A 20 2.82 3.60 -10.33
CA HIS A 20 1.83 3.54 -11.38
C HIS A 20 0.50 3.96 -10.75
N SER A 21 0.18 5.25 -10.83
CA SER A 21 -1.09 5.79 -10.38
C SER A 21 -2.21 5.05 -11.11
N GLY A 22 -2.88 4.12 -10.42
CA GLY A 22 -4.02 3.39 -10.97
C GLY A 22 -3.94 1.86 -10.97
N ASP A 23 -2.83 1.23 -10.55
CA ASP A 23 -2.81 -0.24 -10.43
C ASP A 23 -3.41 -0.69 -9.09
N ALA A 24 -4.60 -1.29 -9.14
CA ALA A 24 -5.28 -1.80 -7.95
C ALA A 24 -4.47 -2.91 -7.24
N ALA A 25 -3.65 -3.67 -7.97
CA ALA A 25 -2.76 -4.67 -7.38
C ALA A 25 -1.63 -4.01 -6.58
N ALA A 26 -1.04 -2.93 -7.10
CA ALA A 26 -0.04 -2.14 -6.38
C ALA A 26 -0.58 -1.60 -5.05
N VAL A 27 -1.84 -1.13 -5.03
CA VAL A 27 -2.49 -0.66 -3.80
C VAL A 27 -2.63 -1.79 -2.76
N VAL A 28 -2.87 -3.04 -3.19
CA VAL A 28 -2.91 -4.20 -2.29
C VAL A 28 -1.53 -4.52 -1.70
N ILE A 29 -0.48 -4.40 -2.52
CA ILE A 29 0.92 -4.58 -2.09
C ILE A 29 1.25 -3.55 -1.02
N TYR A 30 1.11 -2.26 -1.31
CA TYR A 30 1.45 -1.20 -0.36
C TYR A 30 0.62 -1.25 0.94
N ALA A 31 -0.67 -1.59 0.85
CA ALA A 31 -1.48 -1.77 2.05
C ALA A 31 -1.06 -2.99 2.89
N SER A 32 -0.49 -4.01 2.26
CA SER A 32 0.06 -5.19 2.95
C SER A 32 1.41 -4.87 3.59
N GLU A 33 2.29 -4.16 2.89
CA GLU A 33 3.57 -3.68 3.42
C GLU A 33 3.36 -2.73 4.62
N LEU A 34 2.38 -1.82 4.55
CA LEU A 34 2.05 -0.95 5.67
C LEU A 34 1.61 -1.75 6.91
N LEU A 35 0.80 -2.80 6.72
CA LEU A 35 0.38 -3.67 7.82
C LEU A 35 1.57 -4.44 8.41
N GLU A 36 2.51 -4.88 7.58
CA GLU A 36 3.73 -5.54 8.01
C GLU A 36 4.63 -4.58 8.82
N LEU A 37 4.90 -3.39 8.31
CA LEU A 37 5.64 -2.33 9.02
C LEU A 37 4.98 -1.96 10.34
N TRP A 38 3.64 -1.86 10.35
CA TRP A 38 2.86 -1.64 11.56
C TRP A 38 3.13 -2.71 12.60
N ASN A 39 3.00 -3.99 12.24
CA ASN A 39 3.19 -5.11 13.14
C ASN A 39 4.63 -5.25 13.64
N LEU A 40 5.61 -5.00 12.77
CA LEU A 40 7.03 -5.15 13.09
C LEU A 40 7.55 -4.01 13.98
N HIS A 41 7.13 -2.77 13.73
CA HIS A 41 7.82 -1.61 14.28
C HIS A 41 6.94 -0.67 15.08
N LEU A 42 5.62 -0.61 14.84
CA LEU A 42 4.79 0.48 15.36
C LEU A 42 3.79 0.02 16.43
N ASP A 43 3.22 -1.18 16.31
CA ASP A 43 2.14 -1.65 17.20
C ASP A 43 2.55 -1.62 18.67
N LYS A 44 3.67 -2.27 19.00
CA LYS A 44 4.17 -2.38 20.37
C LYS A 44 4.52 -1.02 21.00
N PRO A 45 5.36 -0.16 20.40
CA PRO A 45 5.70 1.13 21.01
C PRO A 45 4.50 2.09 21.08
N LEU A 46 3.62 2.12 20.07
CA LEU A 46 2.43 2.96 20.12
C LEU A 46 1.43 2.48 21.16
N ARG A 47 1.24 1.16 21.32
CA ARG A 47 0.32 0.63 22.33
C ARG A 47 0.83 0.92 23.75
N ALA A 48 2.15 0.89 23.96
CA ALA A 48 2.77 1.29 25.23
C ALA A 48 2.59 2.79 25.53
N ALA A 49 2.68 3.65 24.51
CA ALA A 49 2.52 5.10 24.67
C ALA A 49 1.06 5.53 24.80
N ASN A 50 0.16 4.99 23.97
CA ASN A 50 -1.26 5.27 23.97
C ASN A 50 -2.07 4.11 23.36
N PRO A 51 -2.73 3.27 24.20
CA PRO A 51 -3.43 2.08 23.71
C PRO A 51 -4.64 2.41 22.82
N LEU A 52 -5.32 3.54 23.05
CA LEU A 52 -6.48 3.94 22.26
C LEU A 52 -6.08 4.34 20.84
N PHE A 53 -5.03 5.14 20.70
CA PHE A 53 -4.54 5.54 19.36
C PHE A 53 -3.92 4.38 18.60
N ALA A 54 -3.19 3.49 19.30
CA ALA A 54 -2.67 2.28 18.67
C ALA A 54 -3.80 1.39 18.12
N ALA A 55 -4.87 1.17 18.90
CA ALA A 55 -6.02 0.41 18.43
C ALA A 55 -6.69 1.06 17.21
N ARG A 56 -6.93 2.38 17.25
CA ARG A 56 -7.56 3.11 16.13
C ARG A 56 -6.73 3.05 14.85
N LEU A 57 -5.42 3.28 14.95
CA LEU A 57 -4.53 3.24 13.79
C LEU A 57 -4.42 1.83 13.22
N GLY A 58 -4.26 0.82 14.08
CA GLY A 58 -4.26 -0.58 13.66
C GLY A 58 -5.56 -0.97 12.92
N THR A 59 -6.73 -0.58 13.43
CA THR A 59 -8.01 -0.78 12.74
C THR A 59 -8.02 -0.10 11.37
N LEU A 60 -7.59 1.16 11.28
CA LEU A 60 -7.59 1.89 10.01
C LEU A 60 -6.71 1.23 8.94
N ILE A 61 -5.52 0.73 9.33
CA ILE A 61 -4.61 0.02 8.41
C ILE A 61 -5.26 -1.27 7.89
N VAL A 62 -5.89 -2.05 8.77
CA VAL A 62 -6.58 -3.29 8.39
C VAL A 62 -7.76 -2.99 7.45
N GLU A 63 -8.60 -2.01 7.79
CA GLU A 63 -9.75 -1.62 6.96
C GLU A 63 -9.31 -1.12 5.58
N MET A 64 -8.24 -0.33 5.51
CA MET A 64 -7.66 0.13 4.26
C MET A 64 -7.19 -1.03 3.39
N ARG A 65 -6.47 -2.00 3.96
CA ARG A 65 -6.04 -3.20 3.23
C ARG A 65 -7.23 -4.02 2.73
N CYS A 66 -8.26 -4.20 3.54
CA CYS A 66 -9.49 -4.86 3.13
C CYS A 66 -10.18 -4.12 1.97
N ALA A 67 -10.22 -2.78 1.99
CA ALA A 67 -10.77 -1.97 0.92
C ALA A 67 -9.94 -2.08 -0.37
N ALA A 68 -8.61 -2.13 -0.28
CA ALA A 68 -7.72 -2.36 -1.41
C ALA A 68 -8.02 -3.69 -2.10
N ILE A 69 -8.08 -4.79 -1.34
CA ILE A 69 -8.37 -6.13 -1.87
C ILE A 69 -9.76 -6.18 -2.54
N ARG A 70 -10.77 -5.57 -1.91
CA ARG A 70 -12.11 -5.48 -2.51
C ARG A 70 -12.09 -4.70 -3.83
N THR A 71 -11.29 -3.64 -3.91
CA THR A 71 -11.16 -2.80 -5.10
C THR A 71 -10.47 -3.56 -6.22
N GLU A 72 -9.33 -4.19 -5.95
CA GLU A 72 -8.60 -5.04 -6.91
C GLU A 72 -9.52 -6.11 -7.51
N ARG A 73 -10.23 -6.87 -6.67
CA ARG A 73 -11.18 -7.89 -7.15
C ARG A 73 -12.25 -7.32 -8.07
N LYS A 74 -12.78 -6.12 -7.76
CA LYS A 74 -13.82 -5.49 -8.57
C LYS A 74 -13.27 -4.98 -9.90
N VAL A 75 -12.08 -4.41 -9.89
CA VAL A 75 -11.39 -3.95 -11.11
C VAL A 75 -11.07 -5.14 -12.02
N ASN A 76 -10.52 -6.23 -11.48
CA ASN A 76 -10.21 -7.44 -12.25
C ASN A 76 -11.46 -8.04 -12.88
N ARG A 77 -12.56 -8.13 -12.11
CA ARG A 77 -13.84 -8.60 -12.65
C ARG A 77 -14.35 -7.74 -13.81
N LEU A 78 -14.27 -6.41 -13.68
CA LEU A 78 -14.67 -5.50 -14.76
C LEU A 78 -13.79 -5.65 -16.00
N ALA A 79 -12.47 -5.85 -15.82
CA ALA A 79 -11.54 -6.10 -16.92
C ALA A 79 -11.87 -7.42 -17.65
N ASP A 80 -12.21 -8.48 -16.91
CA ASP A 80 -12.63 -9.76 -17.48
C ASP A 80 -13.94 -9.63 -18.27
N GLU A 81 -14.93 -8.91 -17.73
CA GLU A 81 -16.20 -8.65 -18.40
C GLU A 81 -16.01 -7.86 -19.70
N LEU A 82 -15.16 -6.82 -19.68
CA LEU A 82 -14.81 -6.04 -20.88
C LEU A 82 -14.09 -6.89 -21.94
N THR A 83 -13.19 -7.78 -21.52
CA THR A 83 -12.48 -8.71 -22.42
C THR A 83 -13.47 -9.64 -23.11
N LYS A 84 -14.38 -10.26 -22.35
CA LYS A 84 -15.43 -11.14 -22.92
C LYS A 84 -16.33 -10.38 -23.91
N MET A 85 -16.75 -9.16 -23.57
CA MET A 85 -17.58 -8.34 -24.46
C MET A 85 -16.88 -8.00 -25.78
N ARG A 86 -15.55 -7.78 -25.74
CA ARG A 86 -14.74 -7.57 -26.94
C ARG A 86 -14.70 -8.85 -27.80
N GLU A 87 -14.40 -10.00 -27.19
CA GLU A 87 -14.34 -11.29 -27.88
C GLU A 87 -15.68 -11.65 -28.54
N TYR A 88 -16.81 -11.45 -27.85
CA TYR A 88 -18.15 -11.66 -28.43
C TYR A 88 -18.40 -10.77 -29.65
N ARG A 89 -17.95 -9.51 -29.62
CA ARG A 89 -18.09 -8.59 -30.75
C ARG A 89 -17.25 -9.05 -31.95
N GLU A 90 -16.01 -9.46 -31.71
CA GLU A 90 -15.06 -9.84 -32.76
C GLU A 90 -15.36 -11.23 -33.35
N GLY A 91 -15.88 -12.17 -32.55
CA GLY A 91 -16.29 -13.50 -33.01
C GLY A 91 -17.70 -13.58 -33.63
N SER A 92 -18.46 -12.48 -33.63
CA SER A 92 -19.78 -12.38 -34.30
C SER A 92 -19.72 -11.67 -35.66
N ALA A 93 -18.52 -11.31 -36.14
CA ALA A 93 -18.25 -10.70 -37.44
C ALA A 93 -17.71 -11.73 -38.44
#